data_AF-A0AB37L1D1-F1
#
_entry.id   AF-A0AB37L1D1-F1
#
_cell.length_a   1.000
_cell.length_b   1.000
_cell.length_c   1.000
_cell.angle_alpha   90.00
_cell.angle_beta   90.00
_cell.angle_gamma   90.00
#
_symmetry.space_group_name_H-M   'P 1'
#
loop_
_entity.id
_entity.type
_entity.pdbx_description
1 polymer ?
#
loop_
_entity_poly.entity_id
_entity_poly.type
_entity_poly.pdbx_seq_one_letter_code
_entity_poly.pdbx_strand_id
1 'polypeptide(L)'
;MKTEFSDSTLGIMRLFNNEEYYKYSVEVFSSLNASALKCGIEYIDEKGRLGYRTDHPYFWIAQTANTMVGYLYIEHYHYVKVGTPHWWISKHRENGINFLSMKEVKQISSILNNDELLKNLYKLMALSEHLVNNKNTQAYHVYKVTSDLLETLVGHELLIAN
;
A
#
# COMPACT_ATOMS: atom_id res chain seq x y z
N MET A 1 -8.61 31.03 9.09
CA MET A 1 -7.39 30.46 8.49
C MET A 1 -7.82 29.32 7.58
N LYS A 2 -7.74 29.47 6.25
CA LYS A 2 -8.01 28.34 5.34
C LYS A 2 -6.83 27.40 5.47
N THR A 3 -7.08 26.14 5.83
CA THR A 3 -6.04 25.12 5.88
C THR A 3 -5.58 24.86 4.45
N GLU A 4 -4.39 25.33 4.08
CA GLU A 4 -3.75 24.95 2.82
C GLU A 4 -3.24 23.51 2.96
N PHE A 5 -3.76 22.61 2.13
CA PHE A 5 -3.30 21.23 2.07
C PHE A 5 -2.20 21.13 1.02
N SER A 6 -1.15 20.33 1.28
CA SER A 6 -0.18 19.98 0.23
C SER A 6 -0.89 19.25 -0.91
N ASP A 7 -0.37 19.35 -2.13
CA ASP A 7 -0.97 18.68 -3.28
C ASP A 7 -1.01 17.16 -3.12
N SER A 8 0.01 16.59 -2.47
CA SER A 8 0.02 15.17 -2.08
C SER A 8 -1.11 14.80 -1.11
N THR A 9 -1.44 15.67 -0.14
CA THR A 9 -2.55 15.45 0.81
C THR A 9 -3.89 15.44 0.07
N LEU A 10 -4.11 16.39 -0.85
CA LEU A 10 -5.32 16.45 -1.67
C LEU A 10 -5.41 15.25 -2.62
N GLY A 11 -4.29 14.85 -3.20
CA GLY A 11 -4.19 13.67 -4.05
C GLY A 11 -4.61 12.40 -3.29
N ILE A 12 -4.05 12.16 -2.10
CA ILE A 12 -4.35 10.98 -1.28
C ILE A 12 -5.82 10.95 -0.86
N MET A 13 -6.38 12.11 -0.50
CA MET A 13 -7.81 12.23 -0.21
C MET A 13 -8.66 11.82 -1.42
N ARG A 14 -8.29 12.23 -2.63
CA ARG A 14 -9.02 11.90 -3.87
C ARG A 14 -8.88 10.43 -4.22
N LEU A 15 -7.65 9.90 -4.19
CA LEU A 15 -7.36 8.50 -4.53
C LEU A 15 -8.15 7.54 -3.65
N PHE A 16 -8.17 7.80 -2.34
CA PHE A 16 -8.86 6.97 -1.36
C PHE A 16 -10.23 7.51 -0.97
N ASN A 17 -10.89 8.32 -1.81
CA ASN A 17 -12.27 8.77 -1.56
C ASN A 17 -13.33 7.67 -1.79
N ASN A 18 -12.89 6.42 -1.97
CA ASN A 18 -13.73 5.26 -2.21
C ASN A 18 -13.25 4.11 -1.30
N GLU A 19 -14.17 3.59 -0.48
CA GLU A 19 -13.94 2.43 0.39
C GLU A 19 -13.44 1.21 -0.42
N GLU A 20 -14.03 0.93 -1.58
CA GLU A 20 -13.67 -0.22 -2.41
C GLU A 20 -12.22 -0.12 -2.90
N TYR A 21 -11.79 1.06 -3.34
CA TYR A 21 -10.42 1.24 -3.81
C TYR A 21 -9.41 1.17 -2.67
N TYR A 22 -9.75 1.70 -1.49
CA TYR A 22 -8.96 1.52 -0.28
C TYR A 22 -8.79 0.03 0.05
N LYS A 23 -9.90 -0.71 0.12
CA LYS A 23 -9.88 -2.15 0.44
C LYS A 23 -9.06 -2.93 -0.58
N TYR A 24 -9.27 -2.66 -1.85
CA TYR A 24 -8.50 -3.24 -2.95
C TYR A 24 -6.99 -2.99 -2.78
N SER A 25 -6.57 -1.77 -2.45
CA SER A 25 -5.16 -1.43 -2.26
C SER A 25 -4.51 -2.21 -1.11
N VAL A 26 -5.21 -2.33 0.02
CA VAL A 26 -4.74 -3.11 1.18
C VAL A 26 -4.66 -4.60 0.85
N GLU A 27 -5.64 -5.14 0.11
CA GLU A 27 -5.66 -6.54 -0.33
C GLU A 27 -4.50 -6.87 -1.28
N VAL A 28 -4.17 -5.97 -2.21
CA VAL A 28 -3.06 -6.13 -3.15
C VAL A 28 -1.72 -6.22 -2.40
N PHE A 29 -1.41 -5.27 -1.53
CA PHE A 29 -0.17 -5.32 -0.74
C PHE A 29 -0.16 -6.51 0.23
N SER A 30 -1.31 -6.84 0.80
CA SER A 30 -1.43 -8.00 1.69
C SER A 30 -1.14 -9.31 0.97
N SER A 31 -1.66 -9.46 -0.25
CA SER A 31 -1.44 -10.63 -1.10
C SER A 31 0.00 -10.69 -1.59
N LEU A 32 0.58 -9.56 -2.00
CA LEU A 32 1.98 -9.47 -2.40
C LEU A 32 2.92 -9.89 -1.26
N ASN A 33 2.66 -9.40 -0.03
CA ASN A 33 3.41 -9.81 1.14
C ASN A 33 3.32 -11.32 1.38
N ALA A 34 2.11 -11.89 1.38
CA ALA A 34 1.91 -13.32 1.59
C ALA A 34 2.58 -14.18 0.49
N SER A 35 2.48 -13.77 -0.77
CA SER A 35 3.12 -14.45 -1.90
C SER A 35 4.64 -14.40 -1.79
N ALA A 36 5.21 -13.23 -1.47
CA ALA A 36 6.65 -13.08 -1.29
C ALA A 36 7.17 -13.93 -0.12
N LEU A 37 6.48 -13.92 1.02
CA LEU A 37 6.86 -14.74 2.19
C LEU A 37 6.91 -16.24 1.87
N LYS A 38 5.96 -16.73 1.06
CA LYS A 38 5.90 -18.13 0.59
C LYS A 38 7.02 -18.51 -0.37
N CYS A 39 7.78 -17.56 -0.92
CA CYS A 39 8.94 -17.84 -1.77
C CYS A 39 10.19 -18.24 -0.96
N GLY A 40 10.03 -18.99 0.13
CA GLY A 40 11.13 -19.47 0.97
C GLY A 40 11.73 -18.42 1.91
N ILE A 41 11.10 -17.27 2.07
CA ILE A 41 11.52 -16.22 3.02
C ILE A 41 11.15 -16.61 4.44
N GLU A 42 9.90 -17.07 4.63
CA GLU A 42 9.41 -17.50 5.92
C GLU A 42 9.89 -18.92 6.25
N TYR A 43 10.31 -19.15 7.49
CA TYR A 43 10.69 -20.47 7.99
C TYR A 43 10.29 -20.64 9.46
N ILE A 44 10.18 -21.89 9.89
CA ILE A 44 10.04 -22.25 11.30
C ILE A 44 11.41 -22.73 11.79
N ASP A 45 11.93 -22.12 12.85
CA ASP A 45 13.19 -22.53 13.46
C ASP A 45 13.04 -23.84 14.26
N GLU A 46 14.17 -24.39 14.72
CA GLU A 46 14.20 -25.63 15.51
C GLU A 46 13.41 -25.55 16.84
N LYS A 47 13.06 -24.34 17.29
CA LYS A 47 12.27 -24.07 18.50
C LYS A 47 10.79 -23.82 18.20
N GLY A 48 10.35 -24.02 16.95
CA GLY A 48 8.97 -23.79 16.53
C GLY A 48 8.61 -22.31 16.35
N ARG A 49 9.60 -21.41 16.25
CA ARG A 49 9.37 -19.97 16.11
C ARG A 49 9.39 -19.57 14.65
N LEU A 50 8.52 -18.62 14.31
CA LEU A 50 8.50 -17.98 13.00
C LEU A 50 9.73 -17.09 12.81
N GLY A 51 10.47 -17.30 11.71
CA GLY A 51 11.62 -16.50 11.31
C GLY A 51 11.52 -16.06 9.85
N TYR A 52 12.32 -15.06 9.48
CA TYR A 52 12.37 -14.50 8.13
C TYR A 52 13.81 -14.42 7.62
N ARG A 53 14.07 -14.94 6.42
CA ARG A 53 15.36 -14.82 5.72
C ARG A 53 15.51 -13.42 5.15
N THR A 54 16.07 -12.52 5.94
CA THR A 54 16.26 -11.10 5.55
C THR A 54 17.28 -10.92 4.43
N ASP A 55 18.13 -11.91 4.20
CA ASP A 55 19.13 -12.02 3.13
C ASP A 55 18.55 -12.53 1.79
N HIS A 56 17.31 -13.01 1.78
CA HIS A 56 16.67 -13.50 0.56
C HIS A 56 16.50 -12.37 -0.48
N PRO A 57 16.78 -12.59 -1.78
CA PRO A 57 16.74 -11.54 -2.81
C PRO A 57 15.37 -10.86 -2.97
N TYR A 58 14.30 -11.52 -2.52
CA TYR A 58 12.93 -11.00 -2.54
C TYR A 58 12.41 -10.53 -1.18
N PHE A 59 13.25 -10.52 -0.13
CA PHE A 59 12.86 -10.03 1.20
C PHE A 59 12.34 -8.59 1.16
N TRP A 60 12.98 -7.73 0.38
CA TRP A 60 12.56 -6.34 0.23
C TRP A 60 11.12 -6.20 -0.30
N ILE A 61 10.61 -7.14 -1.12
CA ILE A 61 9.22 -7.14 -1.61
C ILE A 61 8.27 -7.41 -0.44
N ALA A 62 8.55 -8.45 0.34
CA ALA A 62 7.74 -8.80 1.50
C ALA A 62 7.71 -7.66 2.53
N GLN A 63 8.87 -7.07 2.80
CA GLN A 63 9.02 -5.93 3.71
C GLN A 63 8.28 -4.70 3.20
N THR A 64 8.47 -4.32 1.93
CA THR A 64 7.79 -3.15 1.31
C THR A 64 6.28 -3.30 1.37
N ALA A 65 5.76 -4.46 0.98
CA ALA A 65 4.34 -4.74 0.99
C ALA A 65 3.74 -4.69 2.42
N ASN A 66 4.46 -5.23 3.41
CA ASN A 66 4.04 -5.14 4.81
C ASN A 66 4.05 -3.70 5.35
N THR A 67 5.12 -2.94 5.04
CA THR A 67 5.23 -1.52 5.40
C THR A 67 4.09 -0.71 4.81
N MET A 68 3.76 -0.93 3.53
CA MET A 68 2.63 -0.25 2.88
C MET A 68 1.29 -0.55 3.55
N VAL A 69 1.02 -1.80 3.96
CA VAL A 69 -0.18 -2.12 4.75
C VAL A 69 -0.22 -1.33 6.07
N GLY A 70 0.94 -1.11 6.70
CA GLY A 70 1.06 -0.25 7.88
C GLY A 70 0.71 1.21 7.58
N TYR A 71 1.25 1.78 6.49
CA TYR A 71 0.94 3.15 6.07
C TYR A 71 -0.54 3.33 5.70
N LEU A 72 -1.15 2.31 5.10
CA LEU A 72 -2.56 2.30 4.73
C LEU A 72 -3.49 1.96 5.91
N TYR A 73 -3.00 1.80 7.14
CA TYR A 73 -3.89 1.57 8.27
C TYR A 73 -4.86 2.73 8.47
N ILE A 74 -6.15 2.43 8.54
CA ILE A 74 -7.20 3.38 8.92
C ILE A 74 -8.05 2.81 10.06
N GLU A 75 -8.57 3.69 10.90
CA GLU A 75 -9.37 3.30 12.06
C GLU A 75 -10.67 2.59 11.62
N HIS A 76 -11.04 1.53 12.34
CA HIS A 76 -12.22 0.69 12.12
C HIS A 76 -12.19 -0.28 10.94
N TYR A 77 -11.18 -0.25 10.08
CA TYR A 77 -11.06 -1.16 8.93
C TYR A 77 -9.88 -2.09 9.09
N HIS A 78 -10.15 -3.36 9.34
CA HIS A 78 -9.11 -4.36 9.57
C HIS A 78 -9.20 -5.46 8.52
N TYR A 79 -8.11 -5.67 7.78
CA TYR A 79 -7.98 -6.79 6.87
C TYR A 79 -7.37 -7.99 7.61
N VAL A 80 -8.17 -9.01 7.86
CA VAL A 80 -7.76 -10.21 8.59
C VAL A 80 -7.26 -11.24 7.59
N LYS A 81 -5.99 -11.65 7.72
CA LYS A 81 -5.32 -12.61 6.82
C LYS A 81 -5.31 -14.04 7.34
N VAL A 82 -5.69 -14.26 8.60
CA VAL A 82 -5.67 -15.58 9.25
C VAL A 82 -6.91 -16.36 8.83
N GLY A 83 -6.72 -17.60 8.33
CA GLY A 83 -7.80 -18.41 7.79
C GLY A 83 -8.25 -17.92 6.42
N THR A 84 -9.56 -17.76 6.22
CA THR A 84 -10.12 -17.16 5.00
C THR A 84 -9.97 -15.63 5.08
N PRO A 85 -9.23 -14.99 4.16
CA PRO A 85 -9.05 -13.54 4.21
C PRO A 85 -10.38 -12.79 4.11
N HIS A 86 -10.61 -11.83 4.99
CA HIS A 86 -11.85 -11.04 5.04
C HIS A 86 -11.63 -9.68 5.69
N TRP A 87 -12.60 -8.79 5.47
CA TRP A 87 -12.66 -7.50 6.16
C TRP A 87 -13.46 -7.62 7.44
N TRP A 88 -12.88 -7.14 8.54
CA TRP A 88 -13.60 -6.82 9.76
C TRP A 88 -13.72 -5.31 9.89
N ILE A 89 -14.96 -4.81 9.76
CA ILE A 89 -15.26 -3.38 9.81
C ILE A 89 -16.11 -3.14 11.05
N SER A 90 -15.55 -2.45 12.04
CA SER A 90 -16.25 -2.17 13.31
C SER A 90 -17.20 -0.97 13.21
N LYS A 91 -16.94 -0.07 12.25
CA LYS A 91 -17.78 1.08 11.95
C LYS A 91 -17.56 1.53 10.51
N HIS A 92 -18.61 1.44 9.68
CA HIS A 92 -18.57 2.00 8.34
C HIS A 92 -18.53 3.52 8.41
N ARG A 93 -17.75 4.14 7.52
CA ARG A 93 -17.69 5.60 7.39
C ARG A 93 -18.82 6.05 6.48
N GLU A 94 -19.69 6.91 6.99
CA GLU A 94 -20.82 7.44 6.23
C GLU A 94 -20.35 8.32 5.07
N ASN A 95 -21.10 8.29 3.96
CA ASN A 95 -20.85 9.12 2.79
C ASN A 95 -21.02 10.62 3.15
N GLY A 96 -19.92 11.29 3.50
CA GLY A 96 -19.94 12.69 3.91
C GLY A 96 -18.53 13.27 4.08
N ILE A 97 -18.01 13.83 2.98
CA ILE A 97 -16.78 14.62 2.84
C ILE A 97 -15.51 13.90 3.36
N ASN A 98 -15.03 12.98 2.52
CA ASN A 98 -13.79 12.20 2.58
C ASN A 98 -13.86 10.92 3.44
N PHE A 99 -13.62 9.79 2.77
CA PHE A 99 -13.49 8.47 3.41
C PHE A 99 -12.34 8.42 4.43
N LEU A 100 -11.22 9.12 4.17
CA LEU A 100 -10.09 9.23 5.09
C LEU A 100 -10.21 10.44 6.02
N SER A 101 -9.81 10.27 7.28
CA SER A 101 -9.55 11.38 8.19
C SER A 101 -8.24 12.07 7.82
N MET A 102 -8.08 13.34 8.21
CA MET A 102 -6.85 14.09 7.93
C MET A 102 -5.61 13.48 8.60
N LYS A 103 -5.77 12.76 9.72
CA LYS A 103 -4.69 12.02 10.37
C LYS A 103 -4.17 10.88 9.48
N GLU A 104 -5.08 10.13 8.88
CA GLU A 104 -4.75 9.02 7.98
C GLU A 104 -4.17 9.51 6.66
N VAL A 105 -4.71 10.61 6.11
CA VAL A 105 -4.13 11.24 4.92
C VAL A 105 -2.67 11.64 5.20
N LYS A 106 -2.39 12.29 6.32
CA LYS A 106 -1.01 12.67 6.70
C LYS A 106 -0.12 11.46 6.91
N GLN A 107 -0.63 10.38 7.49
CA GLN A 107 0.10 9.13 7.64
C GLN A 107 0.51 8.59 6.27
N ILE A 108 -0.42 8.45 5.33
CA ILE A 108 -0.12 7.94 3.98
C ILE A 108 0.79 8.91 3.23
N SER A 109 0.54 10.22 3.26
CA SER A 109 1.42 11.21 2.62
C SER A 109 2.85 11.20 3.18
N SER A 110 3.05 10.76 4.42
CA SER A 110 4.40 10.67 5.02
C SER A 110 5.26 9.56 4.42
N ILE A 111 4.75 8.75 3.48
CA ILE A 111 5.56 7.91 2.59
C ILE A 111 6.62 8.76 1.87
N LEU A 112 6.31 10.01 1.53
CA LEU A 112 7.24 10.95 0.90
C LEU A 112 8.52 11.21 1.73
N ASN A 113 8.46 10.98 3.04
CA ASN A 113 9.60 11.16 3.93
C ASN A 113 10.45 9.88 4.10
N ASN A 114 10.12 8.81 3.35
CA ASN A 114 10.78 7.52 3.44
C ASN A 114 11.38 7.14 2.07
N ASP A 115 12.62 7.60 1.84
CA ASP A 115 13.35 7.41 0.58
C ASP A 115 13.47 5.94 0.17
N GLU A 116 13.71 5.05 1.14
CA GLU A 116 13.83 3.62 0.86
C GLU A 116 12.49 3.02 0.40
N LEU A 117 11.39 3.41 1.05
CA LEU A 117 10.06 2.98 0.67
C LEU A 117 9.69 3.50 -0.72
N LEU A 118 9.92 4.78 -1.01
CA LEU A 118 9.69 5.36 -2.34
C LEU A 118 10.49 4.63 -3.42
N LYS A 119 11.78 4.42 -3.19
CA LYS A 119 12.64 3.67 -4.11
C LYS A 119 12.11 2.26 -4.35
N ASN A 120 11.65 1.58 -3.31
CA ASN A 120 11.09 0.24 -3.43
C ASN A 120 9.72 0.25 -4.14
N LEU A 121 8.89 1.27 -3.97
CA LEU A 121 7.65 1.45 -4.73
C LEU A 121 7.93 1.63 -6.23
N TYR A 122 8.89 2.46 -6.61
CA TYR A 122 9.32 2.58 -8.02
C TYR A 122 9.85 1.25 -8.57
N LYS A 123 10.64 0.50 -7.79
CA LYS A 123 11.10 -0.83 -8.19
C LYS A 123 9.94 -1.82 -8.37
N LEU A 124 8.94 -1.81 -7.48
CA LEU A 124 7.75 -2.67 -7.61
C LEU A 124 6.94 -2.33 -8.86
N MET A 125 6.75 -1.05 -9.15
CA MET A 125 6.08 -0.58 -10.36
C MET A 125 6.81 -1.08 -11.61
N ALA A 126 8.12 -0.85 -11.71
CA ALA A 126 8.93 -1.31 -12.85
C ALA A 126 8.92 -2.83 -13.03
N LEU A 127 8.95 -3.60 -11.92
CA LEU A 127 8.86 -5.07 -11.98
C LEU A 127 7.53 -5.58 -12.50
N SER A 128 6.46 -4.81 -12.35
CA SER A 128 5.09 -5.22 -12.72
C SER A 128 4.58 -4.59 -14.01
N GLU A 129 5.29 -3.61 -14.55
CA GLU A 129 4.94 -2.84 -15.76
C GLU A 129 4.74 -3.71 -17.01
N HIS A 130 5.51 -4.78 -17.16
CA HIS A 130 5.40 -5.65 -18.33
C HIS A 130 4.06 -6.43 -18.43
N LEU A 131 3.24 -6.42 -17.37
CA LEU A 131 1.95 -7.12 -17.30
C LEU A 131 0.74 -6.17 -17.22
N VAL A 132 0.93 -4.87 -17.49
CA VAL A 132 -0.13 -3.84 -17.44
C VAL A 132 -1.34 -4.13 -18.32
N ASN A 133 -1.15 -4.90 -19.39
CA ASN A 133 -2.23 -5.25 -20.32
C ASN A 133 -3.05 -6.47 -19.88
N ASN A 134 -2.63 -7.20 -18.83
CA ASN A 134 -3.33 -8.40 -18.36
C ASN A 134 -3.93 -8.18 -16.96
N LYS A 135 -5.15 -7.66 -16.94
CA LYS A 135 -5.93 -7.32 -15.74
C LYS A 135 -6.23 -8.51 -14.81
N ASN A 136 -5.99 -9.74 -15.27
CA ASN A 136 -6.25 -10.96 -14.50
C ASN A 136 -5.02 -11.42 -13.69
N THR A 137 -3.93 -10.66 -13.72
CA THR A 137 -2.68 -11.02 -13.02
C THR A 137 -2.48 -10.21 -11.75
N GLN A 138 -1.90 -10.84 -10.72
CA GLN A 138 -1.49 -10.12 -9.50
C GLN A 138 -0.50 -9.00 -9.82
N ALA A 139 0.38 -9.19 -10.81
CA ALA A 139 1.32 -8.17 -11.24
C ALA A 139 0.62 -6.90 -11.74
N TYR A 140 -0.44 -7.01 -12.56
CA TYR A 140 -1.23 -5.86 -12.95
C TYR A 140 -1.78 -5.08 -11.74
N HIS A 141 -2.29 -5.80 -10.75
CA HIS A 141 -2.88 -5.16 -9.57
C HIS A 141 -1.82 -4.45 -8.72
N VAL A 142 -0.63 -5.06 -8.56
CA VAL A 142 0.53 -4.42 -7.93
C VAL A 142 0.92 -3.17 -8.70
N TYR A 143 1.11 -3.26 -10.03
CA TYR A 143 1.44 -2.11 -10.87
C TYR A 143 0.44 -0.98 -10.65
N LYS A 144 -0.86 -1.26 -10.81
CA LYS A 144 -1.92 -0.27 -10.70
C LYS A 144 -1.88 0.47 -9.36
N VAL A 145 -1.89 -0.27 -8.25
CA VAL A 145 -1.88 0.35 -6.91
C VAL A 145 -0.59 1.15 -6.70
N THR A 146 0.57 0.64 -7.13
CA THR A 146 1.84 1.37 -6.99
C THR A 146 1.92 2.62 -7.87
N SER A 147 1.46 2.56 -9.12
CA SER A 147 1.44 3.71 -10.04
C SER A 147 0.49 4.79 -9.53
N ASP A 148 -0.74 4.42 -9.19
CA ASP A 148 -1.75 5.34 -8.66
C ASP A 148 -1.22 6.06 -7.39
N LEU A 149 -0.56 5.33 -6.49
CA LEU A 149 0.11 5.89 -5.30
C LEU A 149 1.23 6.87 -5.67
N LEU A 150 2.16 6.46 -6.55
CA LEU A 150 3.32 7.27 -6.92
C LEU A 150 2.92 8.54 -7.68
N GLU A 151 1.96 8.46 -8.60
CA GLU A 151 1.38 9.62 -9.28
C GLU A 151 0.74 10.58 -8.29
N THR A 152 0.04 10.04 -7.29
CA THR A 152 -0.62 10.83 -6.25
C THR A 152 0.37 11.51 -5.31
N LEU A 153 1.44 10.80 -4.93
CA LEU A 153 2.44 11.29 -3.98
C LEU A 153 3.43 12.26 -4.64
N VAL A 154 3.91 11.94 -5.85
CA VAL A 154 5.03 12.63 -6.52
C VAL A 154 4.60 13.35 -7.80
N GLY A 155 3.61 12.82 -8.52
CA GLY A 155 3.15 13.39 -9.81
C GLY A 155 2.59 14.81 -9.70
N HIS A 156 2.18 15.23 -8.50
CA HIS A 156 1.78 16.61 -8.23
C HIS A 156 2.96 17.56 -7.94
N GLU A 157 4.13 17.08 -7.54
CA GLU A 157 5.32 17.92 -7.33
C GLU A 157 6.00 18.30 -8.67
N LEU A 158 5.95 17.40 -9.67
CA LEU A 158 6.52 17.63 -11.00
C LEU A 158 5.73 18.63 -11.87
N LEU A 159 4.45 18.86 -11.58
CA LEU A 159 3.62 19.86 -12.28
C LEU A 159 3.88 21.30 -11.80
N ILE A 160 4.61 21.48 -10.71
CA ILE A 160 4.93 22.78 -10.09
C ILE A 160 6.42 23.12 -10.25
N ALA A 161 7.25 22.13 -10.60
CA ALA A 161 8.66 22.31 -10.91
C ALA A 161 8.95 22.78 -12.35
N ASN A 162 7.92 23.10 -13.13
CA ASN A 162 8.00 23.65 -14.50
C ASN A 162 7.34 25.03 -14.61
#